data_AF-A0A316NZF5-F1
#
_entry.id   AF-A0A316NZF5-F1
#
_cell.length_a   1.000
_cell.length_b   1.000
_cell.length_c   1.000
_cell.angle_alpha   90.00
_cell.angle_beta   90.00
_cell.angle_gamma   90.00
#
_symmetry.space_group_name_H-M   'P 1'
#
loop_
_entity.id
_entity.type
_entity.pdbx_description
1 polymer ?
#
loop_
_entity_poly.entity_id
_entity_poly.type
_entity_poly.pdbx_seq_one_letter_code
_entity_poly.pdbx_strand_id
1 'polypeptide(L)'
;MIVCSCADDKNKSTRLTGTVWIHQFTEEEGVNEAAYALSFGKDKVELYELDKNMHVKELQNQFDYKIIKGKTIRIGIKESTLGDNYLYFRAWIFYRSDKKFSDLLK
;
A
#
# COMPACT_ATOMS: atom_id res chain seq x y z
N MET A 1 -26.79 27.19 15.25
CA MET A 1 -27.26 25.95 14.60
C MET A 1 -26.08 25.38 13.83
N ILE A 2 -25.53 24.24 14.27
CA ILE A 2 -24.37 23.61 13.65
C ILE A 2 -24.84 22.95 12.36
N VAL A 3 -24.38 23.44 11.22
CA VAL A 3 -24.62 22.78 9.93
C VAL A 3 -23.45 21.82 9.70
N CYS A 4 -23.63 20.58 10.14
CA CYS A 4 -22.68 19.51 9.92
C CYS A 4 -22.81 19.06 8.45
N SER A 5 -22.02 19.66 7.56
CA SER A 5 -21.91 19.19 6.18
C SER A 5 -20.90 18.04 6.14
N CYS A 6 -21.41 16.82 6.20
CA CYS A 6 -20.64 15.61 5.92
C CYS A 6 -20.25 15.59 4.45
N ALA A 7 -19.12 16.20 4.12
CA ALA A 7 -18.51 16.09 2.80
C ALA A 7 -17.92 14.69 2.59
N ASP A 8 -18.59 13.94 1.71
CA ASP A 8 -18.05 12.94 0.79
C ASP A 8 -17.20 11.79 1.33
N ASP A 9 -17.89 10.72 1.75
CA ASP A 9 -17.33 9.37 1.83
C ASP A 9 -17.15 8.70 0.45
N LYS A 10 -17.49 9.38 -0.66
CA LYS A 10 -17.34 8.84 -2.02
C LYS A 10 -15.95 9.04 -2.65
N ASN A 11 -15.08 9.85 -2.06
CA ASN A 11 -13.82 10.28 -2.69
C ASN A 11 -12.54 9.86 -1.95
N LYS A 12 -12.60 8.87 -1.06
CA LYS A 12 -11.42 8.42 -0.30
C LYS A 12 -10.65 7.29 -1.00
N SER A 13 -11.32 6.35 -1.67
CA SER A 13 -10.63 5.24 -2.37
C SER A 13 -9.71 5.73 -3.49
N THR A 14 -10.08 6.83 -4.17
CA THR A 14 -9.32 7.47 -5.25
C THR A 14 -7.93 7.95 -4.82
N ARG A 15 -7.69 8.21 -3.52
CA ARG A 15 -6.39 8.71 -3.03
C ARG A 15 -5.26 7.67 -3.16
N LEU A 16 -5.59 6.38 -3.09
CA LEU A 16 -4.61 5.30 -3.14
C LEU A 16 -4.57 4.61 -4.50
N THR A 17 -5.65 4.63 -5.27
CA THR A 17 -5.68 3.98 -6.59
C THR A 17 -4.54 4.48 -7.49
N GLY A 18 -3.79 3.53 -8.06
CA GLY A 18 -2.61 3.76 -8.90
C GLY A 18 -1.32 4.05 -8.14
N THR A 19 -1.33 4.07 -6.80
CA THR A 19 -0.13 4.28 -6.00
C THR A 19 0.62 2.98 -5.73
N VAL A 20 1.94 3.09 -5.68
CA VAL A 20 2.85 2.00 -5.31
C VAL A 20 3.56 2.38 -4.01
N TRP A 21 3.65 1.41 -3.10
CA TRP A 21 4.31 1.57 -1.82
C TRP A 21 5.31 0.45 -1.63
N ILE A 22 6.51 0.78 -1.15
CA ILE A 22 7.64 -0.15 -1.14
C ILE A 22 8.17 -0.28 0.27
N HIS A 23 8.39 -1.52 0.69
CA HIS A 23 9.21 -1.88 1.83
C HIS A 23 10.48 -2.53 1.30
N GLN A 24 11.64 -1.92 1.54
CA GLN A 24 12.94 -2.51 1.18
C GLN A 24 13.54 -3.16 2.43
N PHE A 25 14.00 -4.39 2.28
CA PHE A 25 14.67 -5.10 3.37
C PHE A 25 16.09 -4.57 3.52
N THR A 26 16.54 -4.41 4.77
CA THR A 26 17.96 -4.12 5.03
C THR A 26 18.75 -5.43 5.11
N GLU A 27 20.07 -5.36 4.88
CA GLU A 27 20.96 -6.53 5.01
C GLU A 27 20.90 -7.18 6.41
N GLU A 28 20.50 -6.40 7.42
CA GLU A 28 20.33 -6.84 8.81
C GLU A 28 19.07 -7.68 9.05
N GLU A 29 18.08 -7.60 8.16
CA GLU A 29 16.82 -8.35 8.32
C GLU A 29 16.96 -9.83 7.90
N GLY A 30 18.08 -10.21 7.26
CA GLY A 30 18.41 -11.61 6.95
C GLY A 30 17.46 -12.27 5.95
N VAL A 31 16.74 -11.47 5.16
CA VAL A 31 15.71 -11.89 4.20
C VAL A 31 16.35 -12.01 2.80
N ASN A 32 16.00 -13.05 2.03
CA ASN A 32 16.51 -13.24 0.67
C ASN A 32 15.76 -12.37 -0.36
N GLU A 33 14.58 -11.87 0.01
CA GLU A 33 13.79 -10.89 -0.71
C GLU A 33 14.43 -9.50 -0.61
N ALA A 34 14.48 -8.79 -1.74
CA ALA A 34 15.06 -7.44 -1.75
C ALA A 34 14.04 -6.39 -1.26
N ALA A 35 12.78 -6.56 -1.67
CA ALA A 35 11.71 -5.65 -1.29
C ALA A 35 10.32 -6.27 -1.50
N TYR A 36 9.32 -5.69 -0.85
CA TYR A 36 7.91 -5.89 -1.17
C TYR A 36 7.29 -4.61 -1.71
N ALA A 37 6.35 -4.74 -2.65
CA ALA A 37 5.54 -3.64 -3.16
C ALA A 37 4.04 -3.88 -2.91
N LEU A 38 3.35 -2.85 -2.45
CA LEU A 38 1.90 -2.77 -2.46
C LEU A 38 1.45 -1.90 -3.64
N SER A 39 0.71 -2.49 -4.57
CA SER A 39 0.08 -1.80 -5.69
C SER A 39 -1.41 -1.64 -5.41
N PHE A 40 -1.88 -0.41 -5.28
CA PHE A 40 -3.29 -0.12 -4.98
C PHE A 40 -4.08 0.03 -6.27
N GLY A 41 -5.02 -0.88 -6.50
CA GLY A 41 -6.06 -0.76 -7.51
C GLY A 41 -7.22 0.10 -7.04
N LYS A 42 -8.39 -0.07 -7.67
CA LYS A 42 -9.61 0.67 -7.31
C LYS A 42 -10.23 0.18 -5.99
N ASP A 43 -10.29 -1.14 -5.83
CA ASP A 43 -10.96 -1.82 -4.72
C ASP A 43 -10.06 -2.84 -4.02
N LYS A 44 -8.95 -3.22 -4.67
CA LYS A 44 -8.01 -4.23 -4.20
C LYS A 44 -6.59 -3.69 -4.14
N VAL A 45 -5.81 -4.23 -3.23
CA VAL A 45 -4.37 -4.00 -3.11
C VAL A 45 -3.64 -5.32 -3.31
N GLU A 46 -2.59 -5.28 -4.12
CA GLU A 46 -1.77 -6.42 -4.50
C GLU A 46 -0.41 -6.30 -3.84
N LEU A 47 0.05 -7.38 -3.21
CA LEU A 47 1.37 -7.50 -2.60
C LEU A 47 2.28 -8.27 -3.55
N TYR A 48 3.36 -7.65 -3.99
CA TYR A 48 4.37 -8.23 -4.86
C TYR A 48 5.71 -8.36 -4.16
N GLU A 49 6.39 -9.48 -4.38
CA GLU A 49 7.82 -9.62 -4.11
C GLU A 49 8.62 -8.99 -5.24
N LEU A 50 9.64 -8.22 -4.86
CA LEU A 50 10.57 -7.59 -5.77
C LEU A 50 11.98 -8.20 -5.66
N ASP A 51 12.65 -8.29 -6.80
CA ASP A 51 14.06 -8.66 -6.88
C ASP A 51 14.99 -7.49 -6.51
N LYS A 52 16.31 -7.76 -6.52
CA LYS A 52 17.36 -6.77 -6.19
C LYS A 52 17.39 -5.56 -7.11
N ASN A 53 16.79 -5.64 -8.30
CA ASN A 53 16.69 -4.55 -9.26
C ASN A 53 15.36 -3.79 -9.13
N MET A 54 14.55 -4.11 -8.11
CA MET A 54 13.21 -3.56 -7.91
C MET A 54 12.20 -3.99 -8.98
N HIS A 55 12.39 -5.16 -9.57
CA HIS A 55 11.47 -5.74 -10.55
C HIS A 55 10.56 -6.78 -9.89
N VAL A 56 9.32 -6.89 -10.38
CA VAL A 56 8.34 -7.85 -9.88
C VAL A 56 8.84 -9.26 -10.15
N LYS A 57 9.05 -10.00 -9.07
CA LYS A 57 9.37 -11.42 -9.11
C LYS A 57 8.09 -12.25 -9.09
N GLU A 58 7.20 -11.99 -8.13
CA GLU A 58 5.93 -12.71 -8.00
C GLU A 58 4.84 -11.90 -7.28
N LEU A 59 3.57 -12.20 -7.60
CA LEU A 59 2.41 -11.75 -6.85
C LEU A 59 2.22 -12.67 -5.64
N GLN A 60 2.42 -12.14 -4.45
CA GLN A 60 2.27 -12.89 -3.19
C GLN A 60 0.80 -13.06 -2.81
N ASN A 61 0.03 -11.96 -2.89
CA ASN A 61 -1.36 -11.97 -2.45
C ASN A 61 -2.14 -10.76 -2.95
N GLN A 62 -3.47 -10.85 -2.91
CA GLN A 62 -4.39 -9.77 -3.23
C GLN A 62 -5.43 -9.63 -2.12
N PHE A 63 -5.69 -8.41 -1.68
CA PHE A 63 -6.61 -8.11 -0.59
C PHE A 63 -7.63 -7.06 -1.01
N ASP A 64 -8.86 -7.18 -0.52
CA ASP A 64 -9.77 -6.04 -0.50
C ASP A 64 -9.25 -4.99 0.48
N TYR A 65 -9.45 -3.71 0.18
CA TYR A 65 -9.11 -2.66 1.14
C TYR A 65 -10.18 -1.58 1.25
N LYS A 66 -10.22 -0.89 2.39
CA LYS A 66 -11.09 0.25 2.61
C LYS A 66 -10.45 1.25 3.55
N ILE A 67 -10.49 2.54 3.19
CA ILE A 67 -10.15 3.63 4.11
C ILE A 67 -11.34 3.83 5.05
N ILE A 68 -11.11 3.67 6.36
CA ILE A 68 -12.18 3.75 7.36
C ILE A 68 -12.41 5.20 7.77
N LYS A 69 -11.44 5.82 8.45
CA LYS A 69 -11.51 7.22 8.90
C LYS A 69 -10.11 7.71 9.29
N GLY A 70 -9.82 8.98 9.05
CA GLY A 70 -8.54 9.59 9.42
C GLY A 70 -7.35 8.86 8.81
N LYS A 71 -6.43 8.41 9.66
CA LYS A 71 -5.22 7.66 9.28
C LYS A 71 -5.40 6.13 9.37
N THR A 72 -6.63 5.63 9.33
CA THR A 72 -6.91 4.19 9.43
C THR A 72 -7.37 3.60 8.10
N ILE A 73 -6.70 2.53 7.68
CA ILE A 73 -7.05 1.69 6.53
C ILE A 73 -7.26 0.26 6.98
N ARG A 74 -8.22 -0.45 6.38
CA ARG A 74 -8.38 -1.89 6.52
C ARG A 74 -7.91 -2.57 5.24
N ILE A 75 -7.03 -3.56 5.37
CA ILE A 75 -6.54 -4.40 4.27
C ILE A 75 -6.85 -5.85 4.65
N GLY A 76 -7.70 -6.50 3.85
CA GLY A 76 -8.34 -7.76 4.20
C GLY A 76 -9.12 -7.63 5.51
N ILE A 77 -8.77 -8.47 6.50
CA ILE A 77 -9.41 -8.47 7.82
C ILE A 77 -8.67 -7.60 8.86
N LYS A 78 -7.53 -7.00 8.52
CA LYS A 78 -6.69 -6.25 9.46
C LYS A 78 -6.79 -4.76 9.25
N GLU A 79 -6.91 -4.02 10.34
CA GLU A 79 -6.76 -2.56 10.35
C GLU A 79 -5.30 -2.17 10.54
N SER A 80 -4.95 -1.03 9.95
CA SER A 80 -3.61 -0.50 9.98
C SER A 80 -3.57 1.02 9.82
N THR A 81 -2.39 1.59 10.05
CA THR A 81 -2.15 3.03 9.98
C THR A 81 -1.66 3.44 8.60
N LEU A 82 -2.41 4.34 7.95
CA LEU A 82 -2.07 5.06 6.73
C LEU A 82 -1.65 6.49 7.09
N GLY A 83 -0.34 6.74 7.10
CA GLY A 83 0.24 8.07 7.16
C GLY A 83 0.21 8.78 5.80
N ASP A 84 0.83 9.96 5.73
CA ASP A 84 0.86 10.74 4.49
C ASP A 84 1.79 10.13 3.43
N ASN A 85 2.88 9.50 3.87
CA ASN A 85 3.88 8.84 3.02
C ASN A 85 4.31 7.44 3.51
N TYR A 86 3.74 6.93 4.61
CA TYR A 86 3.99 5.59 5.11
C TYR A 86 2.69 4.82 5.38
N LEU A 87 2.74 3.50 5.26
CA LEU A 87 1.65 2.57 5.51
C LEU A 87 2.20 1.39 6.29
N TYR A 88 1.61 1.11 7.44
CA TYR A 88 1.86 -0.15 8.14
C TYR A 88 1.08 -1.25 7.44
N PHE A 89 1.71 -2.40 7.18
CA PHE A 89 1.01 -3.59 6.72
C PHE A 89 1.76 -4.83 7.18
N ARG A 90 1.05 -5.74 7.86
CA ARG A 90 1.66 -6.85 8.61
C ARG A 90 2.67 -6.31 9.63
N ALA A 91 3.92 -6.77 9.60
CA ALA A 91 4.99 -6.32 10.47
C ALA A 91 5.89 -5.25 9.82
N TRP A 92 5.54 -4.77 8.61
CA TRP A 92 6.40 -3.92 7.81
C TRP A 92 5.83 -2.53 7.62
N ILE A 93 6.74 -1.58 7.39
CA ILE A 93 6.42 -0.20 7.00
C ILE A 93 6.72 -0.06 5.51
N PHE A 94 5.70 0.27 4.75
CA PHE A 94 5.79 0.60 3.35
C PHE A 94 5.82 2.11 3.17
N TYR A 95 6.71 2.61 2.32
CA TYR A 95 6.78 4.02 1.98
C TYR A 95 6.24 4.27 0.58
N ARG A 96 5.50 5.35 0.40
CA ARG A 96 4.94 5.73 -0.89
C ARG A 96 6.08 6.00 -1.87
N SER A 97 6.01 5.40 -3.06
CA SER A 97 6.98 5.59 -4.13
C SER A 97 6.43 6.50 -5.22
N ASP A 98 7.32 7.23 -5.90
CA ASP A 98 7.01 7.97 -7.13
C ASP A 98 6.97 7.05 -8.37
N LYS A 99 7.39 5.79 -8.23
CA LYS A 99 7.32 4.79 -9.30
C LYS A 99 5.88 4.41 -9.60
N LYS A 100 5.59 4.21 -10.89
CA LYS A 100 4.36 3.53 -11.33
C LYS A 100 4.57 2.02 -11.26
N PHE A 101 3.49 1.26 -11.13
CA PHE A 101 3.59 -0.21 -11.13
C PHE A 101 4.24 -0.75 -12.40
N SER A 102 3.99 -0.12 -13.56
CA SER A 102 4.64 -0.46 -14.84
C SER A 102 6.17 -0.34 -14.82
N ASP A 103 6.73 0.50 -13.95
CA ASP A 103 8.17 0.66 -13.81
C ASP A 103 8.82 -0.53 -13.09
N LEU A 104 8.02 -1.34 -12.38
CA LEU A 104 8.46 -2.55 -11.70
C LEU A 104 8.39 -3.79 -12.59
N LEU A 105 7.81 -3.72 -13.79
CA LEU A 105 7.63 -4.88 -14.67
C LEU A 105 8.80 -5.12 -15.64
N LYS A 106 9.88 -4.35 -15.52
CA LYS A 106 10.99 -4.32 -16.49
C LYS A 106 12.11 -5.28 -16.15
#